data_AF-A0A939BQZ1-F1
#
_entry.id   AF-A0A939BQZ1-F1
#
_cell.length_a   1.000
_cell.length_b   1.000
_cell.length_c   1.000
_cell.angle_alpha   90.00
_cell.angle_beta   90.00
_cell.angle_gamma   90.00
#
_symmetry.space_group_name_H-M   'P 1'
#
loop_
_entity.id
_entity.type
_entity.pdbx_description
1 polymer ?
#
loop_
_entity_poly.entity_id
_entity_poly.type
_entity_poly.pdbx_seq_one_letter_code
_entity_poly.pdbx_strand_id
1 'polypeptide(L)' 'MKTYTCYYCEHDTESAHLITFFQGQQEREELLCDTCYADWLESLKSEP' A
#
# COMPACT_ATOMS: atom_id res chain seq x y z
N MET A 1 2.10 -5.77 20.71
CA MET A 1 1.77 -6.04 19.31
C MET A 1 2.71 -5.23 18.42
N LYS A 2 3.10 -5.72 17.23
CA LYS A 2 3.77 -4.88 16.24
C LYS A 2 2.70 -4.13 15.48
N THR A 3 2.73 -2.81 15.51
CA THR A 3 1.91 -1.96 14.65
C THR A 3 2.75 -1.53 13.44
N TYR A 4 2.10 -1.44 12.30
CA TYR A 4 2.66 -0.96 11.04
C TYR A 4 2.01 0.37 10.71
N THR A 5 2.78 1.32 10.20
CA THR A 5 2.24 2.60 9.76
C THR A 5 1.92 2.51 8.27
N CYS A 6 0.66 2.76 7.91
CA CYS A 6 0.25 2.81 6.51
C CYS A 6 0.91 4.01 5.83
N TYR A 7 1.61 3.79 4.71
CA TYR A 7 2.25 4.85 3.93
C TYR A 7 1.26 5.88 3.39
N TYR A 8 0.04 5.46 3.03
CA TYR A 8 -0.94 6.34 2.39
C TYR A 8 -1.73 7.20 3.37
N CYS A 9 -2.21 6.60 4.46
CA CYS A 9 -3.06 7.30 5.43
C CYS A 9 -2.35 7.61 6.76
N GLU A 10 -1.08 7.22 6.90
CA GLU A 10 -0.23 7.45 8.09
C GLU A 10 -0.81 6.90 9.41
N HIS A 11 -1.81 6.02 9.33
CA HIS A 11 -2.42 5.39 10.49
C HIS A 11 -1.66 4.12 10.89
N ASP A 12 -1.54 3.91 12.21
CA ASP A 12 -1.09 2.65 12.78
C ASP A 12 -2.14 1.55 12.61
N THR A 13 -1.72 0.41 12.07
CA THR A 13 -2.54 -0.77 11.82
C THR A 13 -1.81 -2.01 12.34
N GLU A 14 -2.57 -3.00 12.80
CA GLU A 14 -2.00 -4.30 13.21
C GLU A 14 -1.65 -5.17 11.99
N SER A 15 -2.30 -4.90 10.86
CA SER A 15 -2.10 -5.60 9.58
C SER A 15 -1.73 -4.61 8.48
N ALA A 16 -0.63 -4.88 7.79
CA ALA A 16 -0.21 -4.14 6.62
C ALA A 16 0.24 -5.09 5.50
N HIS A 17 -0.05 -4.68 4.27
CA HIS A 17 0.32 -5.36 3.03
C HIS A 17 1.48 -4.60 2.39
N LEU A 18 2.50 -5.34 1.97
CA LEU A 18 3.60 -4.79 1.19
C LEU A 18 3.15 -4.63 -0.25
N ILE A 19 3.35 -3.44 -0.79
CA ILE A 19 3.09 -3.13 -2.18
C ILE A 19 4.34 -2.60 -2.85
N THR A 20 4.45 -2.86 -4.15
CA THR A 20 5.53 -2.32 -4.98
C THR A 20 4.94 -1.24 -5.88
N PHE A 21 5.31 0.00 -5.63
CA PHE A 21 4.99 1.13 -6.49
C PHE A 21 6.15 1.40 -7.45
N PHE A 22 5.81 1.55 -8.73
CA PHE A 22 6.74 2.01 -9.75
C PHE A 22 6.65 3.53 -9.86
N GLN A 23 7.67 4.23 -9.36
CA GLN A 23 7.80 5.68 -9.56
C GLN A 23 8.85 5.95 -10.63
N GLY A 24 8.42 5.98 -11.88
CA GLY A 24 9.31 6.13 -13.04
C GLY A 24 10.14 4.87 -13.28
N GLN A 25 11.46 4.95 -13.07
CA GLN A 25 12.41 3.83 -13.24
C GLN A 25 12.78 3.12 -11.93
N GLN A 26 12.20 3.53 -10.80
CA GLN A 26 12.49 2.96 -9.49
C GLN A 26 11.27 2.26 -8.91
N GLU A 27 11.48 1.03 -8.47
CA GLU A 27 10.56 0.26 -7.65
C GLU A 27 10.76 0.64 -6.19
N ARG A 28 9.68 1.02 -5.52
CA ARG A 28 9.67 1.23 -4.07
C ARG A 28 8.68 0.29 -3.42
N GLU A 29 9.12 -0.33 -2.33
CA GLU A 29 8.31 -1.22 -1.52
C GLU A 29 7.76 -0.43 -0.33
N GLU A 30 6.45 -0.24 -0.27
CA GLU A 30 5.76 0.53 0.77
C GLU A 30 4.68 -0.32 1.43
N LEU A 31 4.28 0.03 2.65
CA LEU A 31 3.27 -0.70 3.42
C LEU A 31 1.92 0.02 3.41
N LEU A 32 0.85 -0.70 3.10
CA LEU A 32 -0.53 -0.19 3.19
C LEU A 32 -1.37 -0.99 4.17
N CYS A 33 -2.29 -0.34 4.87
CA CYS A 33 -3.33 -1.05 5.61
C CYS A 33 -4.30 -1.75 4.66
N ASP A 34 -5.09 -2.70 5.17
CA ASP A 34 -6.08 -3.45 4.37
C ASP A 34 -7.00 -2.57 3.52
N THR A 35 -7.44 -1.43 4.06
CA THR A 35 -8.32 -0.50 3.34
C THR A 35 -7.61 0.18 2.17
N CYS A 36 -6.43 0.76 2.40
CA CYS A 36 -5.67 1.42 1.35
C CYS A 36 -5.13 0.44 0.32
N TYR A 37 -4.78 -0.78 0.74
CA TYR A 37 -4.37 -1.85 -0.15
C TYR A 37 -5.50 -2.28 -1.09
N ALA A 38 -6.73 -2.42 -0.59
CA ALA A 38 -7.89 -2.73 -1.42
C ALA A 38 -8.16 -1.64 -2.47
N ASP A 39 -8.13 -0.37 -2.08
CA ASP A 39 -8.31 0.76 -3.00
C ASP A 39 -7.21 0.82 -4.08
N TRP A 40 -5.97 0.54 -3.68
CA TRP A 40 -4.83 0.44 -4.59
C TRP A 40 -5.00 -0.69 -5.61
N LEU A 41 -5.44 -1.88 -5.18
CA LEU A 41 -5.70 -3.00 -6.08
C LEU A 41 -6.79 -2.67 -7.11
N GLU A 42 -7.84 -1.96 -6.71
CA GLU A 42 -8.90 -1.53 -7.63
C GLU A 42 -8.38 -0.48 -8.62
N SER A 43 -7.47 0.40 -8.20
CA SER A 43 -6.79 1.35 -9.09
C SER A 43 -5.92 0.64 -10.14
N LEU A 44 -5.23 -0.45 -9.78
CA LEU A 44 -4.44 -1.25 -10.71
C LEU A 44 -5.29 -2.01 -11.74
N LYS A 45 -6.50 -2.44 -11.36
CA LYS A 45 -7.41 -3.14 -12.28
C LYS A 45 -8.00 -2.24 -13.37
N SER A 46 -7.84 -0.93 -13.25
CA SER A 46 -8.42 0.04 -14.19
C SER A 46 -7.55 0.32 -15.42
N GLU A 47 -6.45 -0.40 -15.64
CA GLU A 47 -5.73 -0.40 -16.92
C GLU A 47 -6.36 -1.44 -17.89
N PRO A 48 -6.96 -1.01 -19.03
CA PRO A 48 -7.38 -1.91 -20.11
C PRO A 48 -6.22 -2.43 -20.96
#